data_AF-A0A934R6Z1-F1
#
_entry.id   AF-A0A934R6Z1-F1
#
_cell.length_a   1.000
_cell.length_b   1.000
_cell.length_c   1.000
_cell.angle_alpha   90.00
_cell.angle_beta   90.00
_cell.angle_gamma   90.00
#
_symmetry.space_group_name_H-M   'P 1'
#
loop_
_entity.id
_entity.type
_entity.pdbx_description
1 polymer ?
#
loop_
_entity_poly.entity_id
_entity_poly.type
_entity_poly.pdbx_seq_one_letter_code
_entity_poly.pdbx_strand_id
1 'polypeptide(L)'
;MAITFLNVDLEIISGEPLDAIRDAFAICGRSISVMHFDEIQPGEHSASFEAHLDGEGEDESHVTAGQKINAFCDIITAFPADARAVWDRCRKRVVDIGYQSENHCAPLNDFLDAGTLARLVDLGVHLAITIYPEVIVHESRGN
;
A
#
# COMPACT_ATOMS: atom_id res chain seq x y z
N MET A 1 -10.01 18.46 12.83
CA MET A 1 -8.57 18.72 12.98
C MET A 1 -7.89 17.51 13.54
N ALA A 2 -7.83 16.47 12.71
CA ALA A 2 -7.16 15.22 13.03
C ALA A 2 -6.19 14.82 11.92
N ILE A 3 -5.29 13.91 12.25
CA ILE A 3 -4.61 13.08 11.26
C ILE A 3 -5.46 11.81 11.13
N THR A 4 -5.85 11.45 9.91
CA THR A 4 -6.68 10.28 9.65
C THR A 4 -5.93 9.30 8.75
N PHE A 5 -5.97 8.03 9.10
CA PHE A 5 -5.55 6.94 8.22
C PHE A 5 -6.38 6.96 6.93
N LEU A 6 -5.72 6.79 5.78
CA LEU A 6 -6.37 6.76 4.47
C LEU A 6 -6.37 5.36 3.89
N ASN A 7 -5.18 4.83 3.61
CA ASN A 7 -5.02 3.60 2.84
C ASN A 7 -3.68 2.93 3.11
N VAL A 8 -3.53 1.72 2.56
CA VAL A 8 -2.25 1.02 2.45
C VAL A 8 -2.12 0.51 1.04
N ASP A 9 -1.05 0.94 0.37
CA ASP A 9 -0.74 0.56 -1.00
C ASP A 9 0.51 -0.30 -1.06
N LEU A 10 0.57 -1.22 -2.03
CA LEU A 10 1.76 -1.99 -2.38
C LEU A 10 2.24 -1.54 -3.76
N GLU A 11 3.43 -0.94 -3.81
CA GLU A 11 4.11 -0.57 -5.04
C GLU A 11 5.23 -1.55 -5.38
N ILE A 12 5.23 -2.05 -6.62
CA ILE A 12 6.26 -2.93 -7.14
C ILE A 12 6.85 -2.42 -8.45
N ILE A 13 8.16 -2.60 -8.61
CA ILE A 13 8.87 -2.35 -9.87
C ILE A 13 9.71 -3.57 -10.21
N SER A 14 9.62 -4.05 -11.45
CA SER A 14 10.33 -5.21 -11.95
C SER A 14 10.93 -4.97 -13.34
N GLY A 15 12.00 -5.69 -13.66
CA GLY A 15 12.51 -5.79 -15.03
C GLY A 15 11.80 -6.85 -15.88
N GLU A 16 10.81 -7.53 -15.32
CA GLU A 16 10.02 -8.59 -15.94
C GLU A 16 8.53 -8.25 -15.86
N PRO A 17 7.70 -8.77 -16.81
CA PRO A 17 6.25 -8.58 -16.75
C PRO A 17 5.65 -9.03 -15.42
N LEU A 18 4.72 -8.24 -14.91
CA LEU A 18 4.13 -8.42 -13.58
C LEU A 18 2.83 -9.25 -13.59
N ASP A 19 2.46 -9.84 -14.72
CA ASP A 19 1.19 -10.55 -14.93
C ASP A 19 0.99 -11.68 -13.90
N ALA A 20 2.02 -12.47 -13.63
CA ALA A 20 1.94 -13.56 -12.66
C ALA A 20 1.60 -13.06 -11.25
N ILE A 21 2.15 -11.89 -10.86
CA ILE A 21 1.84 -11.27 -9.55
C ILE A 21 0.42 -10.74 -9.54
N ARG A 22 0.00 -10.01 -10.59
CA ARG A 22 -1.39 -9.52 -10.71
C ARG A 22 -2.39 -10.66 -10.64
N ASP A 23 -2.14 -11.75 -11.36
CA ASP A 23 -3.04 -12.90 -11.41
C ASP A 23 -3.09 -13.61 -10.05
N ALA A 24 -1.96 -13.70 -9.32
CA ALA A 24 -1.93 -14.20 -7.95
C ALA A 24 -2.78 -13.35 -7.00
N PHE A 25 -2.71 -12.01 -7.10
CA PHE A 25 -3.58 -11.11 -6.35
C PHE A 25 -5.06 -11.26 -6.73
N ALA A 26 -5.38 -11.44 -8.01
CA ALA A 26 -6.75 -11.60 -8.48
C ALA A 26 -7.43 -12.87 -7.94
N ILE A 27 -6.66 -13.95 -7.72
CA ILE A 27 -7.17 -15.20 -7.11
C ILE A 27 -7.64 -14.96 -5.68
N CYS A 28 -7.00 -14.03 -4.95
CA CYS A 28 -7.33 -13.71 -3.56
C CYS A 28 -8.62 -12.88 -3.41
N GLY A 29 -9.25 -12.47 -4.51
CA GLY A 29 -10.60 -11.93 -4.53
C GLY A 29 -10.69 -10.41 -4.29
N ARG A 30 -11.80 -9.96 -3.70
CA ARG A 30 -12.20 -8.54 -3.64
C ARG A 30 -11.37 -7.67 -2.68
N SER A 31 -10.46 -8.28 -1.92
CA SER A 31 -9.70 -7.58 -0.89
C SER A 31 -8.54 -6.77 -1.44
N ILE A 32 -8.22 -6.86 -2.73
CA ILE A 32 -7.13 -6.10 -3.35
C ILE A 32 -7.61 -5.48 -4.67
N SER A 33 -7.45 -4.17 -4.80
CA SER A 33 -7.68 -3.45 -6.06
C SER A 33 -6.36 -3.23 -6.78
N VAL A 34 -6.37 -3.33 -8.11
CA VAL A 34 -5.24 -2.91 -8.95
C VAL A 34 -5.42 -1.42 -9.27
N MET A 35 -4.53 -0.59 -8.73
CA MET A 35 -4.56 0.87 -8.91
C MET A 35 -3.78 1.31 -10.14
N HIS A 36 -2.67 0.61 -10.41
CA HIS A 36 -1.82 0.85 -11.56
C HIS A 36 -1.17 -0.45 -12.00
N PHE A 37 -1.01 -0.64 -13.31
CA PHE A 37 -0.30 -1.78 -13.89
C PHE A 37 0.14 -1.41 -15.31
N ASP A 38 1.42 -1.14 -15.51
CA ASP A 38 1.93 -0.69 -16.80
C ASP A 38 3.42 -0.99 -16.99
N GLU A 39 3.89 -0.89 -18.23
CA GLU A 39 5.30 -0.79 -18.58
C GLU A 39 5.68 0.70 -18.63
N ILE A 40 6.34 1.19 -17.58
CA ILE A 40 6.65 2.63 -17.44
C ILE A 40 7.79 3.09 -18.35
N GLN A 41 8.64 2.15 -18.78
CA GLN A 41 9.67 2.33 -19.81
C GLN A 41 10.09 0.95 -20.33
N PRO A 42 10.74 0.84 -21.52
CA PRO A 42 11.09 -0.45 -22.10
C PRO A 42 11.86 -1.36 -21.14
N GLY A 43 11.26 -2.50 -20.79
CA GLY A 43 11.82 -3.48 -19.85
C GLY A 43 11.74 -3.08 -18.38
N GLU A 44 10.87 -2.14 -18.02
CA GLU A 44 10.55 -1.79 -16.64
C GLU A 44 9.03 -1.72 -16.42
N HIS A 45 8.54 -2.62 -15.58
CA HIS A 45 7.14 -2.79 -15.28
C HIS A 45 6.86 -2.28 -13.87
N SER A 46 5.74 -1.58 -13.72
CA SER A 46 5.26 -1.02 -12.47
C SER A 46 3.85 -1.50 -12.19
N ALA A 47 3.57 -1.81 -10.93
CA ALA A 47 2.20 -2.02 -10.48
C ALA A 47 1.99 -1.46 -9.08
N SER A 48 0.77 -0.99 -8.82
CA SER A 48 0.31 -0.57 -7.51
C SER A 48 -1.00 -1.27 -7.19
N PHE A 49 -1.11 -1.73 -5.94
CA PHE A 49 -2.27 -2.44 -5.42
C PHE A 49 -2.72 -1.79 -4.11
N GLU A 50 -4.03 -1.65 -3.90
CA GLU A 50 -4.60 -1.15 -2.64
C GLU A 50 -5.35 -2.28 -1.93
N ALA A 51 -5.13 -2.43 -0.62
CA ALA A 51 -5.85 -3.41 0.18
C ALA A 51 -7.19 -2.85 0.70
N HIS A 52 -8.23 -3.66 0.61
CA HIS A 52 -9.57 -3.42 1.15
C HIS A 52 -9.97 -4.60 2.05
N LEU A 53 -10.36 -4.32 3.29
CA LEU A 53 -10.90 -5.32 4.20
C LEU A 53 -12.43 -5.25 4.25
N ASP A 54 -13.05 -6.41 4.49
CA ASP A 54 -14.50 -6.49 4.66
C ASP A 54 -14.96 -5.59 5.82
N GLY A 55 -15.97 -4.75 5.58
CA GLY A 55 -16.48 -3.78 6.56
C GLY A 55 -15.90 -2.37 6.45
N GLU A 56 -14.96 -2.12 5.51
CA GLU A 56 -14.54 -0.76 5.17
C GLU A 56 -15.73 0.07 4.67
N GLY A 57 -15.99 1.21 5.33
CA GLY A 57 -17.04 2.17 4.98
C GLY A 57 -18.37 2.04 5.76
N GLU A 58 -18.57 0.98 6.55
CA GLU A 58 -19.78 0.82 7.39
C GLU A 58 -19.54 1.24 8.85
N ASP A 59 -18.30 1.12 9.35
CA ASP A 59 -17.81 1.68 10.62
C ASP A 59 -16.29 1.91 10.47
N GLU A 60 -15.87 3.14 10.12
CA GLU A 60 -14.47 3.50 9.80
C GLU A 60 -13.47 3.28 10.95
N SER A 61 -13.94 2.87 12.14
CA SER A 61 -13.13 2.77 13.36
C SER A 61 -12.36 1.46 13.55
N HIS A 62 -12.47 0.48 12.64
CA HIS A 62 -12.00 -0.88 12.92
C HIS A 62 -10.88 -1.44 12.04
N VAL A 63 -10.49 -0.77 10.95
CA VAL A 63 -9.41 -1.24 10.07
C VAL A 63 -8.14 -0.44 10.29
N THR A 64 -7.10 -1.14 10.73
CA THR A 64 -5.75 -0.59 10.98
C THR A 64 -4.84 -0.81 9.79
N ALA A 65 -3.80 0.03 9.66
CA ALA A 65 -2.73 -0.18 8.68
C ALA A 65 -2.11 -1.58 8.80
N GLY A 66 -1.89 -2.05 10.03
CA GLY A 66 -1.36 -3.39 10.30
C GLY A 66 -2.21 -4.51 9.72
N GLN A 67 -3.54 -4.43 9.79
CA GLN A 67 -4.42 -5.45 9.19
C GLN A 67 -4.31 -5.46 7.66
N LYS A 68 -4.27 -4.28 7.01
CA LYS A 68 -4.09 -4.18 5.55
C LYS A 68 -2.72 -4.71 5.10
N ILE A 69 -1.65 -4.37 5.84
CA ILE A 69 -0.30 -4.88 5.59
C ILE A 69 -0.26 -6.40 5.70
N ASN A 70 -0.89 -6.96 6.72
CA ASN A 70 -0.94 -8.41 6.92
C ASN A 70 -1.70 -9.12 5.79
N ALA A 71 -2.75 -8.51 5.24
CA ALA A 71 -3.45 -9.05 4.06
C ALA A 71 -2.51 -9.16 2.85
N PHE A 72 -1.69 -8.13 2.56
CA PHE A 72 -0.65 -8.24 1.54
C PHE A 72 0.33 -9.36 1.86
N CYS A 73 0.82 -9.42 3.11
CA CYS A 73 1.80 -10.43 3.52
C CYS A 73 1.25 -11.87 3.38
N ASP A 74 -0.03 -12.08 3.71
CA ASP A 74 -0.71 -13.38 3.57
C ASP A 74 -0.70 -13.83 2.10
N ILE A 75 -1.08 -12.94 1.20
CA ILE A 75 -1.15 -13.21 -0.23
C ILE A 75 0.23 -13.48 -0.83
N ILE A 76 1.22 -12.63 -0.53
CA ILE A 76 2.59 -12.77 -1.04
C ILE A 76 3.23 -14.06 -0.54
N THR A 77 2.95 -14.45 0.71
CA THR A 77 3.45 -15.72 1.28
C THR A 77 2.83 -16.93 0.57
N ALA A 78 1.59 -16.80 0.09
CA ALA A 78 0.86 -17.84 -0.62
C ALA A 78 1.07 -17.82 -2.15
N PHE A 79 1.98 -16.99 -2.67
CA PHE A 79 2.21 -16.89 -4.10
C PHE A 79 2.55 -18.25 -4.74
N PRO A 80 1.96 -18.56 -5.91
CA PRO A 80 2.41 -19.68 -6.72
C PRO A 80 3.87 -19.48 -7.18
N ALA A 81 4.53 -20.56 -7.58
CA ALA A 81 5.98 -20.56 -7.83
C ALA A 81 6.42 -19.55 -8.92
N ASP A 82 5.59 -19.31 -9.92
CA ASP A 82 5.81 -18.34 -10.99
C ASP A 82 5.72 -16.89 -10.47
N ALA A 83 4.65 -16.54 -9.75
CA ALA A 83 4.49 -15.23 -9.12
C ALA A 83 5.60 -14.97 -8.11
N ARG A 84 5.97 -15.99 -7.32
CA ARG A 84 7.07 -15.91 -6.35
C ARG A 84 8.42 -15.66 -7.03
N ALA A 85 8.68 -16.31 -8.16
CA ALA A 85 9.91 -16.11 -8.91
C ALA A 85 10.04 -14.67 -9.45
N VAL A 86 8.94 -14.08 -9.94
CA VAL A 86 8.91 -12.66 -10.35
C VAL A 86 9.08 -11.76 -9.13
N TRP A 87 8.35 -12.03 -8.04
CA TRP A 87 8.45 -11.27 -6.79
C TRP A 87 9.88 -11.17 -6.30
N ASP A 88 10.58 -12.30 -6.22
CA ASP A 88 11.96 -12.36 -5.72
C ASP A 88 12.96 -11.58 -6.60
N ARG A 89 12.61 -11.26 -7.86
CA ARG A 89 13.41 -10.45 -8.78
C ARG A 89 12.95 -9.00 -8.90
N CYS A 90 11.84 -8.61 -8.27
CA CYS A 90 11.40 -7.21 -8.22
C CYS A 90 12.49 -6.33 -7.59
N ARG A 91 12.77 -5.18 -8.22
CA ARG A 91 13.74 -4.17 -7.78
C ARG A 91 13.19 -3.28 -6.67
N LYS A 92 11.88 -3.00 -6.71
CA LYS A 92 11.16 -2.24 -5.68
C LYS A 92 9.99 -3.07 -5.17
N ARG A 93 9.84 -3.12 -3.86
CA ARG A 93 8.71 -3.70 -3.12
C ARG A 93 8.47 -2.80 -1.91
N VAL A 94 7.49 -1.92 -2.01
CA VAL A 94 7.20 -0.93 -0.96
C VAL A 94 5.75 -1.05 -0.57
N VAL A 95 5.50 -1.20 0.72
CA VAL A 95 4.17 -0.94 1.28
C VAL A 95 4.17 0.48 1.84
N ASP A 96 3.23 1.31 1.40
CA ASP A 96 3.07 2.70 1.80
C ASP A 96 1.78 2.89 2.60
N ILE A 97 1.88 3.54 3.76
CA ILE A 97 0.74 3.91 4.60
C ILE A 97 0.40 5.39 4.36
N GLY A 98 -0.80 5.65 3.84
CA GLY A 98 -1.31 6.99 3.63
C GLY A 98 -2.00 7.56 4.85
N TYR A 99 -1.68 8.81 5.20
CA TYR A 99 -2.41 9.62 6.18
C TYR A 99 -2.78 10.98 5.60
N GLN A 100 -3.99 11.46 5.89
CA GLN A 100 -4.38 12.85 5.66
C GLN A 100 -4.14 13.65 6.95
N SER A 101 -3.53 14.82 6.83
CA SER A 101 -3.35 15.76 7.95
C SER A 101 -4.05 17.08 7.66
N GLU A 102 -4.96 17.50 8.55
CA GLU A 102 -5.46 18.87 8.60
C GLU A 102 -4.40 19.85 9.16
N ASN A 103 -4.55 21.15 8.88
CA ASN A 103 -3.72 22.18 9.51
C ASN A 103 -3.92 22.23 11.03
N HIS A 104 -2.84 22.44 11.79
CA HIS A 104 -2.87 22.56 13.25
C HIS A 104 -3.54 21.39 13.99
N CYS A 105 -3.42 20.17 13.45
CA CYS A 105 -3.95 18.96 14.07
C CYS A 105 -3.12 18.54 15.31
N ALA A 106 -3.77 17.77 16.19
CA ALA A 106 -3.08 17.09 17.29
C ALA A 106 -2.18 15.96 16.74
N PRO A 107 -1.08 15.60 17.43
CA PRO A 107 -0.25 14.48 17.03
C PRO A 107 -1.04 13.17 17.06
N LEU A 108 -0.77 12.29 16.09
CA LEU A 108 -1.25 10.92 16.04
C LEU A 108 -0.10 9.96 16.36
N ASN A 109 -0.37 8.97 17.19
CA ASN A 109 0.51 7.81 17.36
C ASN A 109 -0.22 6.60 16.77
N ASP A 110 0.28 6.09 15.65
CA ASP A 110 -0.16 4.83 15.07
C ASP A 110 0.94 3.78 15.27
N PHE A 111 0.55 2.57 15.64
CA PHE A 111 1.47 1.51 16.04
C PHE A 111 1.31 0.31 15.12
N LEU A 112 2.42 -0.10 14.51
CA LEU A 112 2.54 -1.42 13.90
C LEU A 112 3.10 -2.38 14.94
N ASP A 113 2.49 -3.56 15.03
CA ASP A 113 3.04 -4.61 15.86
C ASP A 113 4.35 -5.16 15.27
N ALA A 114 5.22 -5.66 16.15
CA ALA A 114 6.52 -6.20 15.74
C ALA A 114 6.39 -7.41 14.79
N GLY A 115 5.30 -8.17 14.87
CA GLY A 115 5.03 -9.29 13.97
C GLY A 115 4.82 -8.82 12.54
N THR A 116 3.99 -7.79 12.33
CA THR A 116 3.78 -7.16 11.02
C THR A 116 5.08 -6.66 10.43
N LEU A 117 5.94 -5.99 11.22
CA LEU A 117 7.25 -5.54 10.76
C LEU A 117 8.17 -6.72 10.38
N ALA A 118 8.17 -7.81 11.16
CA ALA A 118 8.97 -8.99 10.85
C ALA A 118 8.53 -9.64 9.53
N ARG A 119 7.22 -9.69 9.26
CA ARG A 119 6.69 -10.23 7.99
C ARG A 119 7.14 -9.42 6.78
N LEU A 120 7.16 -8.09 6.89
CA LEU A 120 7.68 -7.22 5.82
C LEU A 120 9.17 -7.52 5.55
N VAL A 121 9.96 -7.69 6.60
CA VAL A 121 11.39 -8.07 6.49
C VAL A 121 11.55 -9.42 5.78
N ASP A 122 10.80 -10.43 6.19
CA ASP A 122 10.87 -11.79 5.61
C ASP A 122 10.49 -11.81 4.12
N LEU A 123 9.63 -10.90 3.69
CA LEU A 123 9.19 -10.75 2.30
C LEU A 123 10.08 -9.80 1.47
N GLY A 124 11.06 -9.15 2.10
CA GLY A 124 11.92 -8.16 1.45
C GLY A 124 11.18 -6.89 1.04
N VAL A 125 10.19 -6.48 1.84
CA VAL A 125 9.35 -5.31 1.59
C VAL A 125 9.82 -4.14 2.44
N HIS A 126 9.95 -2.98 1.82
CA HIS A 126 10.20 -1.73 2.52
C HIS A 126 8.89 -1.11 3.00
N LEU A 127 8.92 -0.45 4.16
CA LEU A 127 7.80 0.34 4.66
C LEU A 127 8.02 1.82 4.35
N ALA A 128 7.01 2.46 3.77
CA ALA A 128 6.91 3.89 3.58
C ALA A 128 5.70 4.45 4.34
N ILE A 129 5.74 5.74 4.63
CA ILE A 129 4.64 6.49 5.22
C ILE A 129 4.51 7.79 4.43
N THR A 130 3.35 8.02 3.83
CA THR A 130 3.04 9.24 3.12
C THR A 130 2.01 10.05 3.90
N ILE A 131 2.36 11.30 4.24
CA ILE A 131 1.47 12.24 4.93
C ILE A 131 1.07 13.31 3.93
N TYR A 132 -0.21 13.36 3.60
CA TYR A 132 -0.81 14.38 2.74
C TYR A 132 -1.24 15.58 3.59
N PRO A 133 -0.56 16.73 3.53
CA PRO A 133 -0.99 17.92 4.24
C PRO A 133 -2.19 18.56 3.55
N GLU A 134 -3.05 19.21 4.31
CA GLU A 134 -4.08 20.10 3.77
C GLU A 134 -3.43 21.26 2.98
N VAL A 135 -3.88 21.45 1.73
CA VAL A 135 -3.35 22.52 0.87
C VAL A 135 -3.84 23.87 1.39
N ILE A 136 -2.90 24.71 1.85
CA ILE A 136 -3.21 26.10 2.24
C ILE A 136 -3.39 26.92 0.95
N VAL A 137 -4.64 27.21 0.58
CA VAL A 137 -4.92 28.17 -0.49
C VAL A 137 -4.87 29.59 0.10
N HIS A 138 -3.82 30.34 -0.21
CA HIS A 138 -3.81 31.76 0.08
C HIS A 138 -4.73 32.49 -0.90
N GLU A 139 -5.94 32.83 -0.46
CA GLU A 139 -6.72 33.86 -1.15
C GLU A 139 -5.93 35.17 -1.09
N SER A 140 -5.37 35.56 -2.24
CA SER A 140 -4.84 36.90 -2.42
C SER A 140 -6.01 37.86 -2.22
N ARG A 141 -6.08 38.53 -1.07
CA ARG A 141 -6.99 39.66 -0.87
C ARG A 141 -6.59 40.73 -1.90
N GLY A 142 -7.33 40.76 -3.01
CA GLY A 142 -7.21 41.79 -4.03
C GLY A 142 -7.43 43.15 -3.38
N ASN A 143 -6.48 44.05 -3.65
CA ASN A 143 -6.51 45.47 -3.31
C ASN A 143 -7.64 46.20 -4.05
#